data_AF-A0A940KMV5-F1
#
_entry.id   AF-A0A940KMV5-F1
#
_cell.length_a   1.000
_cell.length_b   1.000
_cell.length_c   1.000
_cell.angle_alpha   90.00
_cell.angle_beta   90.00
_cell.angle_gamma   90.00
#
_symmetry.space_group_name_H-M   'P 1'
#
loop_
_entity.id
_entity.type
_entity.pdbx_description
1 polymer ?
#
loop_
_entity_poly.entity_id
_entity_poly.type
_entity_poly.pdbx_seq_one_letter_code
_entity_poly.pdbx_strand_id
1 'polypeptide(L)'
;GPDTRFKLHLLPYDYTFRDYGWFDQHHAGGPGSYHDNLYKKPTEYAKYFDHKDEIIYYGEEGAIGTPPRLQLIREDILKKGKNIGWETDAYLKWYDAYNDFISTNGFSKAFPNVDSLTKAMGNVAYYYQGRVIENVHISNLIDGYAINGWESMKLENHSGIVDNYRNLKGDPDLIAQYNQPLYVSVKLNRKVMATGDTTIADFFIVNRKNLKGKYLLKIKATDEKGNTLIEQSEPVSVTGGSTYGELLLKGIRIPAKSEGYTTVIARLYKNDQLLASGDDKIYAVAFNMKDLPVEGMFADTSGILANYFRSINLRTKEYRSGRPQGKYLIIGAFQPQQTGNPLVTDILEWVNDGNTLIVLSNTETWATHLAKKEAIDYRGSQTMGKTWYGGNFFSKQHELFDGLPQAQVFSWEYQCFATYNKSRIGLRIMNGETVVAAVSDHKPEVFSAVSIIPHGRGKIILSTLDIFSCLKDVKVNRLPEGDGENASMNTFNNSQTNKANVVGQQLLMNMIHFAGK
;
A
#
# COMPACT_ATOMS: atom_id res chain seq x y z
N GLY A 1 13.79 9.71 22.73
CA GLY A 1 15.07 10.20 22.19
C GLY A 1 15.67 9.12 21.32
N PRO A 2 16.50 9.46 20.34
CA PRO A 2 17.19 8.45 19.55
C PRO A 2 18.07 7.60 20.46
N ASP A 3 18.22 6.34 20.08
CA ASP A 3 19.13 5.41 20.75
C ASP A 3 20.57 5.94 20.67
N THR A 4 21.27 5.99 21.81
CA THR A 4 22.65 6.51 21.90
C THR A 4 23.62 5.76 21.00
N ARG A 5 23.29 4.52 20.60
CA ARG A 5 24.07 3.73 19.64
C ARG A 5 24.23 4.42 18.27
N PHE A 6 23.25 5.19 17.81
CA PHE A 6 23.30 5.90 16.52
C PHE A 6 23.96 7.29 16.59
N LYS A 7 24.46 7.65 17.77
CA LYS A 7 25.13 8.93 18.01
C LYS A 7 26.63 8.76 18.25
N LEU A 8 27.11 7.53 18.40
CA LEU A 8 28.49 7.23 18.71
C LEU A 8 29.40 7.63 17.53
N HIS A 9 30.30 8.59 17.74
CA HIS A 9 31.23 9.06 16.72
C HIS A 9 32.58 9.49 17.33
N LEU A 10 33.56 9.71 16.45
CA LEU A 10 34.86 10.31 16.74
C LEU A 10 35.00 11.57 15.89
N LEU A 11 35.62 12.62 16.43
CA LEU A 11 36.02 13.77 15.63
C LEU A 11 37.34 13.48 14.91
N PRO A 12 37.62 14.13 13.77
CA PRO A 12 38.91 14.00 13.11
C PRO A 12 40.07 14.25 14.08
N TYR A 13 41.00 13.31 14.16
CA TYR A 13 42.17 13.35 15.06
C TYR A 13 41.86 13.32 16.58
N ASP A 14 40.63 12.97 16.97
CA ASP A 14 40.20 12.76 18.36
C ASP A 14 39.90 11.27 18.59
N TYR A 15 40.43 10.70 19.67
CA TYR A 15 40.17 9.30 20.05
C TYR A 15 39.09 9.16 21.13
N THR A 16 38.47 10.28 21.52
CA THR A 16 37.39 10.32 22.52
C THR A 16 36.07 10.02 21.84
N PHE A 17 35.43 8.92 22.25
CA PHE A 17 34.06 8.61 21.84
C PHE A 17 33.10 9.68 22.33
N ARG A 18 32.25 10.16 21.41
CA ARG A 18 31.17 11.11 21.67
C ARG A 18 29.86 10.46 21.27
N ASP A 19 28.81 10.73 22.03
CA ASP A 19 27.44 10.24 21.79
C ASP A 19 26.42 11.39 21.71
N TYR A 20 26.91 12.62 21.48
CA TYR A 20 26.12 13.85 21.42
C TYR A 20 26.63 14.81 20.35
N GLY A 21 25.70 15.54 19.70
CA GLY A 21 26.01 16.61 18.74
C GLY A 21 26.01 16.16 17.28
N TRP A 22 26.02 14.84 17.03
CA TRP A 22 25.86 14.23 15.72
C TRP A 22 24.99 12.98 15.84
N PHE A 23 24.13 12.78 14.85
CA PHE A 23 23.26 11.63 14.72
C PHE A 23 23.23 11.20 13.24
N ASP A 24 23.53 9.93 13.00
CA ASP A 24 23.35 9.29 11.69
C ASP A 24 22.67 7.95 11.89
N GLN A 25 21.47 7.79 11.34
CA GLN A 25 20.72 6.56 11.43
C GLN A 25 20.25 6.08 10.07
N HIS A 26 20.64 4.85 9.74
CA HIS A 26 20.20 4.15 8.55
C HIS A 26 18.91 3.37 8.83
N HIS A 27 17.88 3.59 8.01
CA HIS A 27 16.64 2.82 8.04
C HIS A 27 16.29 2.28 6.66
N ALA A 28 17.03 1.25 6.25
CA ALA A 28 16.77 0.59 4.98
C ALA A 28 15.34 0.06 4.87
N GLY A 29 14.75 -0.43 5.97
CA GLY A 29 13.36 -0.86 5.99
C GLY A 29 12.38 0.27 5.65
N GLY A 30 11.59 0.13 4.60
CA GLY A 30 10.41 0.96 4.33
C GLY A 30 9.09 0.27 4.70
N PRO A 31 7.97 0.99 4.80
CA PRO A 31 6.63 0.39 4.98
C PRO A 31 6.13 -0.37 3.75
N GLY A 32 6.81 -0.32 2.60
CA GLY A 32 6.36 -0.90 1.33
C GLY A 32 5.38 -0.06 0.53
N SER A 33 4.64 0.83 1.19
CA SER A 33 3.81 1.87 0.58
C SER A 33 3.57 2.99 1.59
N TYR A 34 3.07 4.15 1.16
CA TYR A 34 2.68 5.19 2.11
C TYR A 34 1.56 4.69 3.06
N HIS A 35 1.69 5.01 4.34
CA HIS A 35 0.72 4.68 5.39
C HIS A 35 0.40 5.92 6.23
N ASP A 36 -0.82 6.02 6.73
CA ASP A 36 -1.31 7.17 7.52
C ASP A 36 -0.51 7.40 8.82
N ASN A 37 0.28 6.44 9.30
CA ASN A 37 1.11 6.61 10.49
C ASN A 37 2.39 7.42 10.21
N LEU A 38 2.69 7.70 8.92
CA LEU A 38 3.80 8.56 8.52
C LEU A 38 3.55 10.04 8.91
N TYR A 39 2.30 10.41 9.20
CA TYR A 39 1.94 11.73 9.70
C TYR A 39 0.69 11.65 10.58
N LYS A 40 0.79 11.98 11.88
CA LYS A 40 -0.37 11.98 12.79
C LYS A 40 -0.79 13.38 13.23
N LYS A 41 0.19 14.26 13.47
CA LYS A 41 0.02 15.67 13.87
C LYS A 41 1.34 16.43 13.67
N PRO A 42 1.37 17.77 13.82
CA PRO A 42 2.57 18.57 13.56
C PRO A 42 3.79 18.28 14.43
N THR A 43 3.65 17.49 15.49
CA THR A 43 4.74 17.09 16.38
C THR A 43 4.87 15.57 16.51
N GLU A 44 4.26 14.81 15.58
CA GLU A 44 4.33 13.35 15.55
C GLU A 44 4.13 12.88 14.10
N TYR A 45 5.24 12.73 13.40
CA TYR A 45 5.32 12.23 12.03
C TYR A 45 6.64 11.48 11.83
N ALA A 46 6.75 10.72 10.75
CA ALA A 46 7.97 9.98 10.44
C ALA A 46 9.16 10.93 10.28
N LYS A 47 10.24 10.66 11.03
CA LYS A 47 11.44 11.50 11.14
C LYS A 47 11.25 12.81 11.92
N TYR A 48 10.18 12.94 12.70
CA TYR A 48 10.05 14.08 13.61
C TYR A 48 11.22 14.13 14.60
N PHE A 49 11.73 15.34 14.82
CA PHE A 49 12.79 15.63 15.77
C PHE A 49 12.58 17.04 16.32
N ASP A 50 12.97 17.29 17.56
CA ASP A 50 12.74 18.57 18.25
C ASP A 50 13.98 19.14 18.96
N HIS A 51 15.13 18.45 18.96
CA HIS A 51 16.40 18.99 19.43
C HIS A 51 17.10 19.77 18.31
N LYS A 52 17.65 20.95 18.64
CA LYS A 52 18.20 21.91 17.65
C LYS A 52 19.72 22.01 17.66
N ASP A 53 20.36 21.27 18.54
CA ASP A 53 21.77 21.37 18.89
C ASP A 53 22.57 20.11 18.49
N GLU A 54 22.01 19.32 17.58
CA GLU A 54 22.67 18.17 16.96
C GLU A 54 22.57 18.27 15.44
N ILE A 55 23.57 17.74 14.74
CA ILE A 55 23.50 17.52 13.30
C ILE A 55 22.82 16.18 13.02
N ILE A 56 21.82 16.18 12.15
CA ILE A 56 20.92 15.03 11.95
C ILE A 56 20.97 14.55 10.51
N TYR A 57 21.41 13.31 10.32
CA TYR A 57 21.41 12.62 9.05
C TYR A 57 20.57 11.35 9.09
N TYR A 58 19.76 11.15 8.05
CA TYR A 58 19.06 9.88 7.82
C TYR A 58 19.56 9.24 6.54
N GLY A 59 20.21 8.07 6.67
CA GLY A 59 20.80 7.31 5.59
C GLY A 59 19.90 6.16 5.11
N GLU A 60 20.11 5.78 3.84
CA GLU A 60 19.49 4.59 3.23
C GLU A 60 17.97 4.47 3.43
N GLU A 61 17.22 5.57 3.40
CA GLU A 61 15.86 5.58 3.91
C GLU A 61 14.85 4.86 3.00
N GLY A 62 14.12 3.91 3.60
CA GLY A 62 12.84 3.40 3.13
C GLY A 62 12.86 2.69 1.78
N ALA A 63 13.60 1.58 1.69
CA ALA A 63 13.62 0.72 0.53
C ALA A 63 12.22 0.15 0.22
N ILE A 64 11.75 0.43 -1.00
CA ILE A 64 10.54 -0.17 -1.57
C ILE A 64 10.92 -0.77 -2.92
N GLY A 65 11.22 -2.07 -2.92
CA GLY A 65 11.57 -2.83 -4.12
C GLY A 65 10.42 -2.91 -5.11
N THR A 66 10.69 -2.51 -6.36
CA THR A 66 9.75 -2.62 -7.48
C THR A 66 10.46 -3.11 -8.74
N PRO A 67 9.77 -3.77 -9.68
CA PRO A 67 10.39 -4.23 -10.92
C PRO A 67 11.02 -3.08 -11.73
N PRO A 68 12.06 -3.36 -12.54
CA PRO A 68 12.63 -2.38 -13.46
C PRO A 68 11.67 -2.11 -14.63
N ARG A 69 12.01 -1.15 -15.51
CA ARG A 69 11.18 -0.81 -16.69
C ARG A 69 11.37 -1.85 -17.79
N LEU A 70 10.84 -3.05 -17.57
CA LEU A 70 11.11 -4.26 -18.37
C LEU A 70 10.91 -4.06 -19.87
N GLN A 71 9.90 -3.30 -20.28
CA GLN A 71 9.66 -3.04 -21.69
C GLN A 71 10.72 -2.13 -22.30
N LEU A 72 11.11 -1.04 -21.63
CA LEU A 72 12.17 -0.14 -22.11
C LEU A 72 13.51 -0.88 -22.19
N ILE A 73 13.80 -1.72 -21.19
CA ILE A 73 14.98 -2.58 -21.18
C ILE A 73 14.97 -3.53 -22.39
N ARG A 74 13.84 -4.21 -22.63
CA ARG A 74 13.67 -5.08 -23.80
C ARG A 74 13.89 -4.32 -25.11
N GLU A 75 13.29 -3.14 -25.26
CA GLU A 75 13.43 -2.31 -26.46
C GLU A 75 14.89 -1.91 -26.70
N ASP A 76 15.63 -1.53 -25.64
CA ASP A 76 17.06 -1.20 -25.72
C ASP A 76 17.91 -2.42 -26.11
N ILE A 77 17.65 -3.58 -25.51
CA ILE A 77 18.29 -4.86 -25.86
C ILE A 77 18.05 -5.20 -27.33
N LEU A 78 16.79 -5.14 -27.80
CA LEU A 78 16.45 -5.50 -29.17
C LEU A 78 17.03 -4.53 -30.19
N LYS A 79 17.18 -3.26 -29.82
CA LYS A 79 17.82 -2.23 -30.67
C LYS A 79 19.34 -2.43 -30.79
N LYS A 80 20.03 -2.77 -29.70
CA LYS A 80 21.50 -2.92 -29.65
C LYS A 80 21.97 -4.32 -30.04
N GLY A 81 21.09 -5.32 -29.98
CA GLY A 81 21.37 -6.72 -30.26
C GLY A 81 21.40 -7.57 -28.98
N LYS A 82 20.99 -8.85 -29.09
CA LYS A 82 20.81 -9.73 -27.92
C LYS A 82 22.12 -10.23 -27.27
N ASN A 83 23.27 -10.02 -27.92
CA ASN A 83 24.57 -10.54 -27.46
C ASN A 83 25.37 -9.52 -26.61
N ILE A 84 24.71 -8.50 -26.06
CA ILE A 84 25.39 -7.34 -25.44
C ILE A 84 25.70 -7.52 -23.94
N GLY A 85 25.13 -8.52 -23.27
CA GLY A 85 25.35 -8.71 -21.84
C GLY A 85 24.74 -9.96 -21.25
N TRP A 86 25.34 -10.43 -20.15
CA TRP A 86 24.97 -11.64 -19.40
C TRP A 86 23.55 -11.60 -18.78
N GLU A 87 22.91 -10.43 -18.78
CA GLU A 87 21.57 -10.22 -18.23
C GLU A 87 20.43 -10.21 -19.24
N THR A 88 20.77 -10.22 -20.54
CA THR A 88 19.82 -10.11 -21.65
C THR A 88 18.69 -11.13 -21.55
N ASP A 89 19.01 -12.42 -21.46
CA ASP A 89 18.02 -13.49 -21.44
C ASP A 89 17.09 -13.41 -20.23
N ALA A 90 17.59 -12.95 -19.08
CA ALA A 90 16.81 -12.81 -17.87
C ALA A 90 15.74 -11.71 -18.02
N TYR A 91 16.12 -10.54 -18.55
CA TYR A 91 15.17 -9.45 -18.77
C TYR A 91 14.14 -9.75 -19.85
N LEU A 92 14.55 -10.42 -20.93
CA LEU A 92 13.60 -10.83 -21.98
C LEU A 92 12.57 -11.81 -21.44
N LYS A 93 12.99 -12.86 -20.70
CA LYS A 93 12.06 -13.80 -20.05
C LYS A 93 11.15 -13.11 -19.04
N TRP A 94 11.67 -12.15 -18.29
CA TRP A 94 10.87 -11.39 -17.33
C TRP A 94 9.83 -10.52 -18.02
N TYR A 95 10.20 -9.82 -19.08
CA TYR A 95 9.24 -9.10 -19.92
C TYR A 95 8.17 -10.03 -20.48
N ASP A 96 8.57 -11.16 -21.08
CA ASP A 96 7.65 -12.10 -21.73
C ASP A 96 6.62 -12.62 -20.71
N ALA A 97 7.05 -13.01 -19.50
CA ALA A 97 6.15 -13.45 -18.44
C ALA A 97 5.08 -12.39 -18.06
N TYR A 98 5.46 -11.12 -17.98
CA TYR A 98 4.54 -10.04 -17.64
C TYR A 98 3.61 -9.72 -18.81
N ASN A 99 4.14 -9.69 -20.03
CA ASN A 99 3.38 -9.45 -21.25
C ASN A 99 2.32 -10.54 -21.47
N ASP A 100 2.72 -11.80 -21.33
CA ASP A 100 1.85 -12.96 -21.47
C ASP A 100 0.77 -12.93 -20.40
N PHE A 101 1.11 -12.63 -19.15
CA PHE A 101 0.13 -12.49 -18.09
C PHE A 101 -0.90 -11.39 -18.40
N ILE A 102 -0.44 -10.18 -18.76
CA ILE A 102 -1.32 -9.04 -19.03
C ILE A 102 -2.33 -9.37 -20.13
N SER A 103 -1.84 -9.95 -21.24
CA SER A 103 -2.63 -10.26 -22.43
C SER A 103 -3.60 -11.42 -22.22
N THR A 104 -3.24 -12.43 -21.42
CA THR A 104 -4.06 -13.64 -21.23
C THR A 104 -5.04 -13.55 -20.06
N ASN A 105 -4.76 -12.72 -19.04
CA ASN A 105 -5.57 -12.65 -17.81
C ASN A 105 -6.52 -11.44 -17.75
N GLY A 106 -6.66 -10.70 -18.85
CA GLY A 106 -7.59 -9.57 -18.96
C GLY A 106 -7.14 -8.29 -18.24
N PHE A 107 -5.83 -8.11 -18.06
CA PHE A 107 -5.27 -6.91 -17.43
C PHE A 107 -4.97 -5.79 -18.42
N SER A 108 -5.01 -6.03 -19.75
CA SER A 108 -4.68 -5.03 -20.78
C SER A 108 -5.50 -3.73 -20.71
N LYS A 109 -6.72 -3.76 -20.17
CA LYS A 109 -7.53 -2.54 -19.96
C LYS A 109 -6.99 -1.67 -18.82
N ALA A 110 -6.47 -2.29 -17.76
CA ALA A 110 -5.86 -1.59 -16.63
C ALA A 110 -4.42 -1.16 -16.96
N PHE A 111 -3.68 -2.04 -17.62
CA PHE A 111 -2.28 -1.84 -17.99
C PHE A 111 -2.10 -2.19 -19.47
N PRO A 112 -2.15 -1.20 -20.38
CA PRO A 112 -2.06 -1.45 -21.82
C PRO A 112 -0.80 -2.20 -22.27
N ASN A 113 0.27 -2.11 -21.50
CA ASN A 113 1.54 -2.79 -21.76
C ASN A 113 2.38 -2.95 -20.48
N VAL A 114 3.48 -3.71 -20.57
CA VAL A 114 4.39 -3.98 -19.43
C VAL A 114 5.00 -2.69 -18.88
N ASP A 115 5.28 -1.70 -19.73
CA ASP A 115 5.82 -0.41 -19.27
C ASP A 115 4.85 0.34 -18.35
N SER A 116 3.57 0.40 -18.71
CA SER A 116 2.54 1.05 -17.90
C SER A 116 2.38 0.40 -16.52
N LEU A 117 2.48 -0.94 -16.47
CA LEU A 117 2.44 -1.70 -15.21
C LEU A 117 3.67 -1.41 -14.34
N THR A 118 4.87 -1.55 -14.90
CA THR A 118 6.13 -1.36 -14.16
C THR A 118 6.31 0.09 -13.70
N LYS A 119 5.91 1.08 -14.53
CA LYS A 119 5.87 2.50 -14.12
C LYS A 119 4.91 2.72 -12.94
N ALA A 120 3.71 2.14 -12.99
CA ALA A 120 2.74 2.24 -11.89
C ALA A 120 3.25 1.61 -10.58
N MET A 121 4.04 0.52 -10.67
CA MET A 121 4.71 -0.06 -9.50
C MET A 121 5.77 0.89 -8.93
N GLY A 122 6.62 1.46 -9.78
CA GLY A 122 7.60 2.48 -9.36
C GLY A 122 6.97 3.70 -8.68
N ASN A 123 5.77 4.11 -9.09
CA ASN A 123 5.04 5.21 -8.46
C ASN A 123 4.75 4.98 -6.97
N VAL A 124 4.60 3.73 -6.52
CA VAL A 124 4.40 3.41 -5.08
C VAL A 124 5.61 3.84 -4.26
N ALA A 125 6.81 3.49 -4.72
CA ALA A 125 8.06 3.87 -4.08
C ALA A 125 8.29 5.39 -4.14
N TYR A 126 8.05 5.98 -5.31
CA TYR A 126 8.26 7.41 -5.54
C TYR A 126 7.34 8.28 -4.69
N TYR A 127 6.05 7.90 -4.60
CA TYR A 127 5.10 8.61 -3.77
C TYR A 127 5.52 8.56 -2.29
N TYR A 128 5.86 7.38 -1.77
CA TYR A 128 6.37 7.24 -0.40
C TYR A 128 7.60 8.13 -0.16
N GLN A 129 8.63 8.04 -1.01
CA GLN A 129 9.86 8.80 -0.87
C GLN A 129 9.58 10.30 -0.89
N GLY A 130 8.75 10.76 -1.83
CA GLY A 130 8.31 12.14 -1.90
C GLY A 130 7.68 12.65 -0.59
N ARG A 131 6.77 11.87 0.01
CA ARG A 131 6.10 12.26 1.27
C ARG A 131 7.03 12.25 2.48
N VAL A 132 8.07 11.41 2.51
CA VAL A 132 9.08 11.41 3.59
C VAL A 132 10.08 12.55 3.41
N ILE A 133 10.52 12.83 2.18
CA ILE A 133 11.32 14.02 1.86
C ILE A 133 10.59 15.30 2.28
N GLU A 134 9.28 15.36 2.04
CA GLU A 134 8.46 16.47 2.51
C GLU A 134 8.45 16.58 4.05
N ASN A 135 8.32 15.48 4.80
CA ASN A 135 8.43 15.49 6.27
C ASN A 135 9.78 16.07 6.73
N VAL A 136 10.86 15.75 6.02
CA VAL A 136 12.20 16.28 6.28
C VAL A 136 12.23 17.79 6.04
N HIS A 137 11.67 18.27 4.94
CA HIS A 137 11.66 19.69 4.61
C HIS A 137 10.83 20.53 5.57
N ILE A 138 9.65 20.04 6.00
CA ILE A 138 8.78 20.78 6.94
C ILE A 138 9.34 20.81 8.37
N SER A 139 10.25 19.88 8.72
CA SER A 139 10.87 19.80 10.05
C SER A 139 11.79 20.99 10.34
N ASN A 140 12.50 21.49 9.32
CA ASN A 140 13.52 22.53 9.43
C ASN A 140 14.73 22.19 10.32
N LEU A 141 14.80 20.98 10.88
CA LEU A 141 15.86 20.57 11.81
C LEU A 141 16.75 19.44 11.28
N ILE A 142 16.35 18.77 10.20
CA ILE A 142 17.10 17.63 9.66
C ILE A 142 18.08 18.15 8.61
N ASP A 143 19.37 17.85 8.80
CA ASP A 143 20.46 18.36 7.95
C ASP A 143 20.70 17.49 6.70
N GLY A 144 20.36 16.21 6.75
CA GLY A 144 20.52 15.32 5.61
C GLY A 144 19.53 14.17 5.56
N TYR A 145 19.16 13.81 4.33
CA TYR A 145 18.29 12.67 4.03
C TYR A 145 18.76 12.03 2.72
N ALA A 146 19.17 10.77 2.79
CA ALA A 146 19.47 9.95 1.64
C ALA A 146 18.41 8.85 1.51
N ILE A 147 17.74 8.82 0.36
CA ILE A 147 16.89 7.69 -0.04
C ILE A 147 17.71 6.40 -0.12
N ASN A 148 17.06 5.23 0.00
CA ASN A 148 17.76 3.94 0.03
C ASN A 148 18.76 3.71 -1.12
N GLY A 149 18.42 4.12 -2.34
CA GLY A 149 19.36 4.02 -3.45
C GLY A 149 18.96 4.89 -4.63
N TRP A 150 19.94 5.49 -5.29
CA TRP A 150 19.73 6.11 -6.59
C TRP A 150 19.45 5.05 -7.66
N GLU A 151 20.24 3.98 -7.66
CA GLU A 151 20.21 2.92 -8.66
C GLU A 151 19.75 1.58 -8.08
N SER A 152 19.09 0.80 -8.93
CA SER A 152 18.82 -0.60 -8.65
C SER A 152 20.02 -1.47 -9.01
N MET A 153 20.02 -2.69 -8.50
CA MET A 153 20.90 -3.78 -8.84
C MET A 153 20.07 -4.92 -9.40
N LYS A 154 20.67 -5.79 -10.21
CA LYS A 154 19.94 -6.91 -10.83
C LYS A 154 19.42 -7.94 -9.80
N LEU A 155 20.21 -8.19 -8.75
CA LEU A 155 20.01 -9.33 -7.86
C LEU A 155 19.67 -8.96 -6.42
N GLU A 156 20.16 -7.81 -5.92
CA GLU A 156 20.14 -7.50 -4.48
C GLU A 156 19.18 -6.35 -4.13
N ASN A 157 19.25 -5.23 -4.85
CA ASN A 157 18.49 -4.03 -4.54
C ASN A 157 17.59 -3.56 -5.67
N HIS A 158 16.28 -3.72 -5.54
CA HIS A 158 15.27 -3.24 -6.49
C HIS A 158 14.57 -1.97 -6.04
N SER A 159 15.07 -1.28 -5.00
CA SER A 159 14.42 -0.08 -4.46
C SER A 159 14.98 1.24 -5.00
N GLY A 160 15.94 1.17 -5.93
CA GLY A 160 16.50 2.35 -6.58
C GLY A 160 15.46 3.19 -7.33
N ILE A 161 15.76 4.48 -7.49
CA ILE A 161 14.98 5.40 -8.33
C ILE A 161 15.10 5.00 -9.80
N VAL A 162 16.31 4.69 -10.27
CA VAL A 162 16.55 4.18 -11.63
C VAL A 162 16.79 2.68 -11.64
N ASP A 163 16.47 2.02 -12.76
CA ASP A 163 16.90 0.64 -13.01
C ASP A 163 18.34 0.55 -13.55
N ASN A 164 18.85 -0.67 -13.76
CA ASN A 164 20.21 -0.91 -14.25
C ASN A 164 20.48 -0.27 -15.63
N TYR A 165 19.44 0.01 -16.41
CA TYR A 165 19.53 0.67 -17.71
C TYR A 165 19.33 2.18 -17.60
N ARG A 166 19.32 2.72 -16.38
CA ARG A 166 19.15 4.14 -16.04
C ARG A 166 17.78 4.70 -16.41
N ASN A 167 16.77 3.84 -16.62
CA ASN A 167 15.40 4.31 -16.75
C ASN A 167 14.84 4.65 -15.37
N LEU A 168 14.12 5.78 -15.28
CA LEU A 168 13.32 6.10 -14.09
C LEU A 168 12.24 5.02 -13.91
N LYS A 169 12.16 4.43 -12.72
CA LYS A 169 11.22 3.34 -12.45
C LYS A 169 9.77 3.81 -12.26
N GLY A 170 9.58 5.03 -11.78
CA GLY A 170 8.29 5.68 -11.64
C GLY A 170 8.22 7.00 -12.39
N ASP A 171 7.14 7.75 -12.17
CA ASP A 171 6.96 9.10 -12.67
C ASP A 171 7.82 10.10 -11.87
N PRO A 172 8.87 10.73 -12.46
CA PRO A 172 9.75 11.62 -11.73
C PRO A 172 9.03 12.80 -11.07
N ASP A 173 7.89 13.23 -11.59
CA ASP A 173 7.12 14.35 -11.03
C ASP A 173 6.68 14.09 -9.59
N LEU A 174 6.44 12.82 -9.23
CA LEU A 174 6.03 12.42 -7.88
C LEU A 174 7.07 12.71 -6.80
N ILE A 175 8.37 12.72 -7.17
CA ILE A 175 9.47 13.08 -6.27
C ILE A 175 9.87 14.54 -6.48
N ALA A 176 9.89 15.00 -7.73
CA ALA A 176 10.32 16.35 -8.08
C ALA A 176 9.44 17.44 -7.42
N GLN A 177 8.13 17.18 -7.26
CA GLN A 177 7.22 18.11 -6.60
C GLN A 177 7.65 18.43 -5.15
N TYR A 178 8.15 17.44 -4.40
CA TYR A 178 8.52 17.62 -3.00
C TYR A 178 9.93 18.18 -2.82
N ASN A 179 10.72 18.23 -3.90
CA ASN A 179 12.03 18.86 -3.94
C ASN A 179 12.00 20.29 -4.48
N GLN A 180 10.81 20.83 -4.77
CA GLN A 180 10.68 22.21 -5.22
C GLN A 180 11.16 23.19 -4.13
N PRO A 181 11.80 24.30 -4.49
CA PRO A 181 12.33 25.26 -3.51
C PRO A 181 11.24 26.02 -2.75
N LEU A 182 10.00 26.04 -3.25
CA LEU A 182 8.88 26.74 -2.62
C LEU A 182 7.56 26.03 -2.92
N TYR A 183 6.86 25.56 -1.89
CA TYR A 183 5.51 24.99 -2.00
C TYR A 183 4.78 24.99 -0.65
N VAL A 184 3.47 24.75 -0.68
CA VAL A 184 2.68 24.51 0.53
C VAL A 184 2.49 23.00 0.68
N SER A 185 2.98 22.44 1.78
CA SER A 185 2.75 21.04 2.11
C SER A 185 1.37 20.88 2.74
N VAL A 186 0.56 19.97 2.18
CA VAL A 186 -0.72 19.55 2.73
C VAL A 186 -0.52 18.21 3.43
N LYS A 187 -0.64 18.19 4.76
CA LYS A 187 -0.46 16.98 5.58
C LYS A 187 -1.80 16.52 6.12
N LEU A 188 -2.20 15.30 5.74
CA LEU A 188 -3.42 14.66 6.19
C LEU A 188 -3.05 13.62 7.25
N ASN A 189 -3.73 13.64 8.39
CA ASN A 189 -3.51 12.62 9.43
C ASN A 189 -4.16 11.26 9.13
N ARG A 190 -4.98 11.22 8.07
CA ARG A 190 -5.53 10.02 7.47
C ARG A 190 -5.92 10.28 6.03
N LYS A 191 -5.59 9.36 5.14
CA LYS A 191 -5.92 9.46 3.71
C LYS A 191 -7.01 8.49 3.31
N VAL A 192 -7.21 7.40 4.05
CA VAL A 192 -8.23 6.38 3.72
C VAL A 192 -9.18 6.21 4.90
N MET A 193 -10.48 6.36 4.65
CA MET A 193 -11.51 6.26 5.69
C MET A 193 -12.89 5.94 5.11
N ALA A 194 -13.88 5.68 5.98
CA ALA A 194 -15.26 5.50 5.55
C ALA A 194 -15.93 6.84 5.22
N THR A 195 -16.95 6.83 4.36
CA THR A 195 -17.86 7.98 4.25
C THR A 195 -18.48 8.31 5.61
N GLY A 196 -18.57 9.59 5.95
CA GLY A 196 -19.02 10.09 7.25
C GLY A 196 -17.88 10.32 8.25
N ASP A 197 -16.69 9.77 8.03
CA ASP A 197 -15.51 10.11 8.82
C ASP A 197 -14.96 11.51 8.47
N THR A 198 -13.96 11.95 9.24
CA THR A 198 -13.27 13.23 9.07
C THR A 198 -11.78 13.03 9.21
N THR A 199 -11.00 13.66 8.33
CA THR A 199 -9.54 13.81 8.46
C THR A 199 -9.19 15.20 8.98
N ILE A 200 -7.98 15.34 9.51
CA ILE A 200 -7.38 16.61 9.88
C ILE A 200 -6.30 16.93 8.87
N ALA A 201 -6.37 18.14 8.32
CA ALA A 201 -5.37 18.73 7.44
C ALA A 201 -4.58 19.82 8.18
N ASP A 202 -3.27 19.69 8.12
CA ASP A 202 -2.29 20.66 8.58
C ASP A 202 -1.48 21.17 7.37
N PHE A 203 -1.12 22.44 7.40
CA PHE A 203 -0.50 23.14 6.28
C PHE A 203 0.83 23.73 6.70
N PHE A 204 1.89 23.33 6.01
CA PHE A 204 3.24 23.83 6.21
C PHE A 204 3.70 24.54 4.94
N ILE A 205 4.70 25.40 5.06
CA ILE A 205 5.43 25.91 3.92
C ILE A 205 6.82 25.28 3.89
N VAL A 206 7.29 24.97 2.69
CA VAL A 206 8.71 24.78 2.40
C VAL A 206 9.16 26.01 1.63
N ASN A 207 10.15 26.73 2.14
CA ASN A 207 10.48 28.12 1.79
C ASN A 207 11.99 28.33 1.62
N ARG A 208 12.59 27.75 0.58
CA ARG A 208 13.98 28.03 0.18
C ARG A 208 14.13 29.28 -0.68
N LYS A 209 13.01 29.95 -0.98
CA LYS A 209 12.98 31.25 -1.67
C LYS A 209 12.92 32.45 -0.74
N ASN A 210 13.00 32.23 0.57
CA ASN A 210 13.08 33.29 1.58
C ASN A 210 11.88 34.26 1.52
N LEU A 211 10.67 33.74 1.33
CA LEU A 211 9.45 34.51 1.54
C LEU A 211 9.39 34.98 3.01
N LYS A 212 8.93 36.22 3.24
CA LYS A 212 8.85 36.86 4.55
C LYS A 212 7.62 37.74 4.71
N GLY A 213 7.06 37.72 5.91
CA GLY A 213 5.96 38.60 6.33
C GLY A 213 4.59 37.93 6.22
N LYS A 214 3.55 38.74 6.01
CA LYS A 214 2.15 38.30 6.02
C LYS A 214 1.67 37.86 4.64
N TYR A 215 0.89 36.79 4.61
CA TYR A 215 0.32 36.17 3.41
C TYR A 215 -1.11 35.72 3.69
N LEU A 216 -1.84 35.36 2.63
CA LEU A 216 -3.16 34.75 2.70
C LEU A 216 -3.08 33.29 2.23
N LEU A 217 -3.42 32.34 3.09
CA LEU A 217 -3.52 30.92 2.75
C LEU A 217 -4.97 30.57 2.39
N LYS A 218 -5.22 30.24 1.13
CA LYS A 218 -6.53 29.77 0.64
C LYS A 218 -6.54 28.25 0.56
N ILE A 219 -7.53 27.62 1.18
CA ILE A 219 -7.68 26.17 1.25
C ILE A 219 -9.01 25.78 0.64
N LYS A 220 -9.01 24.76 -0.22
CA LYS A 220 -10.22 24.20 -0.82
C LYS A 220 -10.15 22.68 -0.85
N ALA A 221 -11.18 22.01 -0.37
CA ALA A 221 -11.36 20.57 -0.55
C ALA A 221 -12.55 20.31 -1.48
N THR A 222 -12.33 19.55 -2.55
CA THR A 222 -13.35 19.24 -3.55
C THR A 222 -13.44 17.72 -3.73
N ASP A 223 -14.65 17.16 -3.69
CA ASP A 223 -14.88 15.75 -3.98
C ASP A 223 -14.78 15.45 -5.49
N GLU A 224 -14.75 14.18 -5.86
CA GLU A 224 -14.66 13.72 -7.26
C GLU A 224 -15.86 14.12 -8.12
N LYS A 225 -17.00 14.48 -7.49
CA LYS A 225 -18.20 14.99 -8.17
C LYS A 225 -18.14 16.50 -8.38
N GLY A 226 -17.08 17.17 -7.91
CA GLY A 226 -16.88 18.61 -8.03
C GLY A 226 -17.50 19.43 -6.90
N ASN A 227 -18.09 18.79 -5.87
CA ASN A 227 -18.67 19.52 -4.75
C ASN A 227 -17.58 20.03 -3.82
N THR A 228 -17.71 21.30 -3.42
CA THR A 228 -16.80 21.91 -2.44
C THR A 228 -17.21 21.48 -1.03
N LEU A 229 -16.31 20.79 -0.33
CA LEU A 229 -16.56 20.31 1.03
C LEU A 229 -16.16 21.34 2.08
N ILE A 230 -15.05 22.03 1.84
CA ILE A 230 -14.57 23.18 2.60
C ILE A 230 -13.93 24.21 1.66
N GLU A 231 -14.06 25.49 2.01
CA GLU A 231 -13.35 26.60 1.39
C GLU A 231 -13.05 27.64 2.47
N GLN A 232 -11.78 27.93 2.71
CA GLN A 232 -11.31 28.79 3.80
C GLN A 232 -10.18 29.69 3.32
N SER A 233 -10.04 30.86 3.94
CA SER A 233 -8.97 31.82 3.67
C SER A 233 -8.46 32.37 4.99
N GLU A 234 -7.21 32.06 5.33
CA GLU A 234 -6.63 32.39 6.63
C GLU A 234 -5.38 33.28 6.46
N PRO A 235 -5.26 34.38 7.21
CA PRO A 235 -4.03 35.15 7.25
C PRO A 235 -2.94 34.34 7.97
N VAL A 236 -1.77 34.23 7.35
CA VAL A 236 -0.61 33.50 7.89
C VAL A 236 0.64 34.37 7.84
N SER A 237 1.61 34.07 8.71
CA SER A 237 2.92 34.73 8.69
C SER A 237 4.00 33.71 8.33
N VAL A 238 4.94 34.14 7.50
CA VAL A 238 6.10 33.35 7.06
C VAL A 238 7.35 34.02 7.60
N THR A 239 8.16 33.27 8.33
CA THR A 239 9.36 33.75 9.02
C THR A 239 10.50 34.02 8.04
N GLY A 240 10.79 33.06 7.16
CA GLY A 240 11.92 33.08 6.22
C GLY A 240 13.29 33.10 6.92
N GLY A 241 14.34 33.52 6.19
CA GLY A 241 15.72 33.47 6.66
C GLY A 241 16.23 32.03 6.70
N SER A 242 16.65 31.57 7.89
CA SER A 242 17.05 30.18 8.16
C SER A 242 15.88 29.25 8.51
N THR A 243 14.64 29.77 8.45
CA THR A 243 13.42 28.94 8.59
C THR A 243 12.91 28.58 7.20
N TYR A 244 13.30 27.39 6.73
CA TYR A 244 12.88 26.81 5.47
C TYR A 244 11.56 26.04 5.61
N GLY A 245 11.36 25.31 6.70
CA GLY A 245 10.12 24.60 7.01
C GLY A 245 9.38 25.26 8.16
N GLU A 246 8.10 25.59 8.01
CA GLU A 246 7.28 26.06 9.13
C GLU A 246 5.79 25.71 8.97
N LEU A 247 5.13 25.46 10.10
CA LEU A 247 3.68 25.23 10.16
C LEU A 247 2.95 26.57 10.00
N LEU A 248 2.09 26.67 8.99
CA LEU A 248 1.27 27.86 8.73
C LEU A 248 -0.10 27.81 9.41
N LEU A 249 -0.75 26.65 9.35
CA LEU A 249 -2.11 26.45 9.86
C LEU A 249 -2.32 24.99 10.22
N LYS A 250 -3.06 24.70 11.29
CA LYS A 250 -3.32 23.33 11.74
C LYS A 250 -4.78 23.09 12.08
N GLY A 251 -5.19 21.82 12.08
CA GLY A 251 -6.45 21.37 12.66
C GLY A 251 -7.65 21.52 11.74
N ILE A 252 -7.46 21.70 10.44
CA ILE A 252 -8.58 21.89 9.51
C ILE A 252 -9.28 20.56 9.29
N ARG A 253 -10.55 20.50 9.69
CA ARG A 253 -11.37 19.28 9.59
C ARG A 253 -11.95 19.15 8.20
N ILE A 254 -11.65 18.04 7.52
CA ILE A 254 -12.16 17.75 6.18
C ILE A 254 -13.05 16.50 6.26
N PRO A 255 -14.39 16.67 6.17
CA PRO A 255 -15.32 15.55 6.25
C PRO A 255 -15.36 14.77 4.92
N ALA A 256 -15.36 13.44 4.98
CA ALA A 256 -15.56 12.57 3.82
C ALA A 256 -17.06 12.39 3.56
N LYS A 257 -17.70 13.34 2.86
CA LYS A 257 -19.17 13.33 2.67
C LYS A 257 -19.65 12.38 1.57
N SER A 258 -18.83 12.13 0.56
CA SER A 258 -19.11 11.24 -0.56
C SER A 258 -18.05 10.15 -0.65
N GLU A 259 -18.39 9.03 -1.27
CA GLU A 259 -17.41 8.02 -1.67
C GLU A 259 -16.44 8.58 -2.71
N GLY A 260 -15.29 7.91 -2.84
CA GLY A 260 -14.27 8.22 -3.82
C GLY A 260 -13.27 9.27 -3.37
N TYR A 261 -12.65 9.97 -4.33
CA TYR A 261 -11.55 10.88 -4.02
C TYR A 261 -12.03 12.26 -3.56
N THR A 262 -11.29 12.85 -2.62
CA THR A 262 -11.36 14.28 -2.30
C THR A 262 -9.96 14.88 -2.43
N THR A 263 -9.83 15.95 -3.22
CA THR A 263 -8.57 16.68 -3.39
C THR A 263 -8.57 17.91 -2.48
N VAL A 264 -7.55 18.05 -1.65
CA VAL A 264 -7.33 19.20 -0.76
C VAL A 264 -6.21 20.04 -1.33
N ILE A 265 -6.52 21.26 -1.75
CA ILE A 265 -5.57 22.20 -2.36
C ILE A 265 -5.34 23.36 -1.39
N ALA A 266 -4.08 23.75 -1.21
CA ALA A 266 -3.68 24.93 -0.48
C ALA A 266 -2.88 25.88 -1.39
N ARG A 267 -3.15 27.18 -1.29
CA ARG A 267 -2.55 28.22 -2.13
C ARG A 267 -2.19 29.44 -1.29
N LEU A 268 -0.93 29.86 -1.34
CA LEU A 268 -0.40 31.00 -0.61
C LEU A 268 -0.33 32.23 -1.52
N TYR A 269 -0.96 33.33 -1.09
CA TYR A 269 -1.06 34.58 -1.84
C TYR A 269 -0.42 35.77 -1.13
N LYS A 270 0.10 36.71 -1.91
CA LYS A 270 0.43 38.08 -1.47
C LYS A 270 -0.05 39.05 -2.54
N ASN A 271 -0.86 40.05 -2.15
CA ASN A 271 -1.42 41.03 -3.09
C ASN A 271 -2.04 40.37 -4.34
N ASP A 272 -2.86 39.34 -4.12
CA ASP A 272 -3.51 38.51 -5.16
C ASP A 272 -2.58 37.70 -6.09
N GLN A 273 -1.26 37.80 -5.92
CA GLN A 273 -0.32 36.92 -6.62
C GLN A 273 -0.20 35.58 -5.90
N LEU A 274 -0.42 34.48 -6.64
CA LEU A 274 -0.13 33.12 -6.17
C LEU A 274 1.39 32.91 -6.12
N LEU A 275 1.92 32.56 -4.96
CA LEU A 275 3.37 32.38 -4.75
C LEU A 275 3.76 30.93 -4.51
N ALA A 276 2.90 30.16 -3.85
CA ALA A 276 3.13 28.75 -3.55
C ALA A 276 1.80 28.00 -3.54
N SER A 277 1.83 26.72 -3.90
CA SER A 277 0.68 25.83 -3.78
C SER A 277 1.12 24.41 -3.48
N GLY A 278 0.16 23.58 -3.08
CA GLY A 278 0.30 22.14 -3.06
C GLY A 278 -1.04 21.49 -2.79
N ASP A 279 -1.07 20.18 -2.91
CA ASP A 279 -2.27 19.38 -2.70
C ASP A 279 -1.99 18.02 -2.08
N ASP A 280 -3.03 17.41 -1.53
CA ASP A 280 -3.03 15.99 -1.21
C ASP A 280 -4.45 15.41 -1.34
N LYS A 281 -4.54 14.08 -1.40
CA LYS A 281 -5.80 13.36 -1.64
C LYS A 281 -6.25 12.50 -0.47
N ILE A 282 -7.56 12.39 -0.34
CA ILE A 282 -8.28 11.46 0.53
C ILE A 282 -9.04 10.48 -0.36
N TYR A 283 -9.17 9.23 0.06
CA TYR A 283 -10.09 8.26 -0.51
C TYR A 283 -11.10 7.80 0.55
N ALA A 284 -12.39 7.96 0.23
CA ALA A 284 -13.50 7.62 1.10
C ALA A 284 -14.25 6.39 0.58
N VAL A 285 -14.42 5.37 1.43
CA VAL A 285 -15.15 4.14 1.09
C VAL A 285 -16.57 4.22 1.62
N ALA A 286 -17.57 4.09 0.75
CA ALA A 286 -18.94 3.86 1.18
C ALA A 286 -19.09 2.41 1.64
N PHE A 287 -19.19 2.19 2.95
CA PHE A 287 -19.40 0.84 3.48
C PHE A 287 -20.82 0.36 3.15
N ASN A 288 -20.93 -0.62 2.26
CA ASN A 288 -22.18 -1.09 1.69
C ASN A 288 -22.51 -2.52 2.13
N MET A 289 -23.61 -2.68 2.86
CA MET A 289 -24.19 -3.96 3.26
C MET A 289 -25.59 -4.19 2.67
N LYS A 290 -26.04 -3.34 1.74
CA LYS A 290 -27.34 -3.50 1.09
C LYS A 290 -27.31 -4.70 0.16
N ASP A 291 -28.44 -5.40 0.07
CA ASP A 291 -28.65 -6.52 -0.86
C ASP A 291 -27.61 -7.65 -0.73
N LEU A 292 -27.06 -7.84 0.47
CA LEU A 292 -26.28 -9.03 0.79
C LEU A 292 -27.21 -10.25 0.79
N PRO A 293 -26.76 -11.42 0.28
CA PRO A 293 -27.54 -12.65 0.36
C PRO A 293 -27.92 -12.96 1.80
N VAL A 294 -29.20 -13.28 2.04
CA VAL A 294 -29.79 -13.42 3.38
C VAL A 294 -29.29 -14.69 4.10
N GLU A 295 -28.79 -15.68 3.36
CA GLU A 295 -28.39 -16.98 3.90
C GLU A 295 -26.95 -17.30 3.51
N GLY A 296 -26.06 -17.35 4.50
CA GLY A 296 -24.68 -17.82 4.35
C GLY A 296 -24.06 -18.24 5.67
N MET A 297 -22.94 -18.94 5.56
CA MET A 297 -22.20 -19.49 6.70
C MET A 297 -20.76 -18.97 6.75
N PHE A 298 -20.13 -19.11 7.91
CA PHE A 298 -18.70 -18.91 8.07
C PHE A 298 -18.09 -20.03 8.91
N ALA A 299 -16.81 -20.33 8.69
CA ALA A 299 -16.05 -21.28 9.49
C ALA A 299 -14.74 -20.61 9.93
N ASP A 300 -14.59 -20.35 11.23
CA ASP A 300 -13.41 -19.66 11.76
C ASP A 300 -13.12 -20.05 13.21
N THR A 301 -12.01 -20.74 13.42
CA THR A 301 -11.57 -21.18 14.75
C THR A 301 -10.96 -20.06 15.59
N SER A 302 -10.66 -18.90 15.00
CA SER A 302 -10.08 -17.76 15.71
C SER A 302 -11.14 -16.85 16.38
N GLY A 303 -12.40 -16.97 15.96
CA GLY A 303 -13.50 -16.10 16.42
C GLY A 303 -13.51 -14.69 15.81
N ILE A 304 -12.56 -14.35 14.93
CA ILE A 304 -12.47 -13.03 14.28
C ILE A 304 -13.72 -12.75 13.43
N LEU A 305 -14.12 -13.70 12.57
CA LEU A 305 -15.30 -13.54 11.72
C LEU A 305 -16.57 -13.44 12.56
N ALA A 306 -16.72 -14.30 13.57
CA ALA A 306 -17.87 -14.27 14.47
C ALA A 306 -18.00 -12.93 15.21
N ASN A 307 -16.89 -12.37 15.69
CA ASN A 307 -16.88 -11.07 16.35
C ASN A 307 -17.21 -9.93 15.39
N TYR A 308 -16.61 -9.94 14.20
CA TYR A 308 -16.84 -8.93 13.18
C TYR A 308 -18.28 -8.95 12.65
N PHE A 309 -18.83 -10.11 12.27
CA PHE A 309 -20.22 -10.19 11.78
C PHE A 309 -21.24 -9.76 12.84
N ARG A 310 -20.98 -10.05 14.12
CA ARG A 310 -21.80 -9.52 15.23
C ARG A 310 -21.70 -7.99 15.34
N SER A 311 -20.52 -7.40 15.17
CA SER A 311 -20.36 -5.94 15.31
C SER A 311 -21.06 -5.14 14.21
N ILE A 312 -21.22 -5.73 13.02
CA ILE A 312 -21.96 -5.13 11.89
C ILE A 312 -23.41 -5.63 11.75
N ASN A 313 -23.92 -6.42 12.72
CA ASN A 313 -25.24 -7.04 12.69
C ASN A 313 -25.53 -7.90 11.45
N LEU A 314 -24.52 -8.54 10.86
CA LEU A 314 -24.69 -9.46 9.74
C LEU A 314 -25.13 -10.83 10.26
N ARG A 315 -26.29 -11.31 9.80
CA ARG A 315 -26.85 -12.62 10.19
C ARG A 315 -26.15 -13.74 9.41
N THR A 316 -25.24 -14.44 10.05
CA THR A 316 -24.58 -15.63 9.49
C THR A 316 -24.54 -16.77 10.49
N LYS A 317 -24.53 -18.01 10.00
CA LYS A 317 -24.40 -19.21 10.84
C LYS A 317 -22.98 -19.73 10.83
N GLU A 318 -22.50 -20.21 11.98
CA GLU A 318 -21.21 -20.89 12.05
C GLU A 318 -21.31 -22.30 11.46
N TYR A 319 -20.40 -22.63 10.56
CA TYR A 319 -20.21 -23.96 9.99
C TYR A 319 -19.21 -24.75 10.84
N ARG A 320 -19.55 -26.01 11.13
CA ARG A 320 -18.71 -26.91 11.94
C ARG A 320 -18.25 -28.15 11.17
N SER A 321 -19.14 -28.76 10.38
CA SER A 321 -18.90 -29.96 9.57
C SER A 321 -20.07 -30.25 8.65
N GLY A 322 -19.88 -31.14 7.67
CA GLY A 322 -20.93 -31.66 6.79
C GLY A 322 -21.24 -30.76 5.60
N ARG A 323 -22.47 -30.83 5.07
CA ARG A 323 -22.89 -29.97 3.94
C ARG A 323 -23.24 -28.55 4.42
N PRO A 324 -22.63 -27.49 3.85
CA PRO A 324 -23.01 -26.11 4.17
C PRO A 324 -24.45 -25.77 3.77
N GLN A 325 -24.97 -24.68 4.34
CA GLN A 325 -26.30 -24.12 4.05
C GLN A 325 -26.16 -22.68 3.52
N GLY A 326 -27.16 -22.21 2.78
CA GLY A 326 -27.16 -20.86 2.19
C GLY A 326 -26.34 -20.78 0.89
N LYS A 327 -26.00 -19.55 0.49
CA LYS A 327 -25.37 -19.20 -0.79
C LYS A 327 -23.85 -19.09 -0.75
N TYR A 328 -23.29 -18.84 0.42
CA TYR A 328 -21.85 -18.67 0.60
C TYR A 328 -21.33 -19.33 1.89
N LEU A 329 -20.08 -19.76 1.86
CA LEU A 329 -19.32 -20.23 3.01
C LEU A 329 -18.00 -19.47 3.06
N ILE A 330 -17.80 -18.68 4.11
CA ILE A 330 -16.55 -17.92 4.33
C ILE A 330 -15.64 -18.71 5.25
N ILE A 331 -14.42 -18.97 4.79
CA ILE A 331 -13.40 -19.68 5.53
C ILE A 331 -12.39 -18.69 6.12
N GLY A 332 -12.30 -18.71 7.45
CA GLY A 332 -11.28 -18.05 8.24
C GLY A 332 -10.15 -18.98 8.66
N ALA A 333 -9.79 -18.96 9.96
CA ALA A 333 -8.72 -19.82 10.49
C ALA A 333 -9.09 -21.32 10.52
N PHE A 334 -10.23 -21.70 9.94
CA PHE A 334 -10.71 -23.08 9.85
C PHE A 334 -9.90 -23.87 8.82
N GLN A 335 -9.56 -25.12 9.17
CA GLN A 335 -8.79 -26.02 8.32
C GLN A 335 -9.74 -26.90 7.48
N PRO A 336 -9.34 -27.30 6.26
CA PRO A 336 -10.17 -28.19 5.46
C PRO A 336 -10.34 -29.53 6.18
N GLN A 337 -11.60 -29.97 6.28
CA GLN A 337 -11.94 -31.27 6.84
C GLN A 337 -12.07 -32.30 5.72
N GLN A 338 -11.77 -33.56 6.04
CA GLN A 338 -12.08 -34.69 5.17
C GLN A 338 -13.26 -35.46 5.78
N THR A 339 -14.47 -34.95 5.54
CA THR A 339 -15.74 -35.62 5.89
C THR A 339 -16.37 -36.22 4.64
N GLY A 340 -17.03 -37.38 4.79
CA GLY A 340 -17.70 -38.06 3.67
C GLY A 340 -16.76 -38.88 2.78
N ASN A 341 -17.08 -38.93 1.48
CA ASN A 341 -16.31 -39.71 0.50
C ASN A 341 -14.88 -39.14 0.39
N PRO A 342 -13.82 -39.96 0.52
CA PRO A 342 -12.45 -39.50 0.33
C PRO A 342 -12.20 -38.83 -1.03
N LEU A 343 -13.00 -39.11 -2.04
CA LEU A 343 -12.91 -38.54 -3.39
C LEU A 343 -13.68 -37.21 -3.54
N VAL A 344 -14.73 -36.95 -2.75
CA VAL A 344 -15.63 -35.79 -2.90
C VAL A 344 -16.02 -35.24 -1.52
N THR A 345 -15.80 -33.93 -1.29
CA THR A 345 -16.16 -33.28 -0.03
C THR A 345 -17.56 -32.67 -0.08
N ASP A 346 -18.28 -32.67 1.04
CA ASP A 346 -19.60 -32.04 1.15
C ASP A 346 -19.60 -30.56 0.72
N ILE A 347 -18.48 -29.86 0.95
CA ILE A 347 -18.28 -28.47 0.54
C ILE A 347 -18.20 -28.37 -0.99
N LEU A 348 -17.44 -29.23 -1.67
CA LEU A 348 -17.31 -29.19 -3.13
C LEU A 348 -18.61 -29.56 -3.83
N GLU A 349 -19.37 -30.53 -3.33
CA GLU A 349 -20.71 -30.80 -3.87
C GLU A 349 -21.65 -29.61 -3.70
N TRP A 350 -21.59 -28.96 -2.54
CA TRP A 350 -22.39 -27.77 -2.28
C TRP A 350 -21.98 -26.59 -3.19
N VAL A 351 -20.69 -26.43 -3.50
CA VAL A 351 -20.24 -25.47 -4.53
C VAL A 351 -20.74 -25.89 -5.92
N ASN A 352 -20.62 -27.17 -6.29
CA ASN A 352 -21.09 -27.71 -7.56
C ASN A 352 -22.58 -27.43 -7.81
N ASP A 353 -23.36 -27.31 -6.73
CA ASP A 353 -24.78 -26.98 -6.80
C ASP A 353 -25.13 -25.54 -7.17
N GLY A 354 -24.15 -24.63 -7.20
CA GLY A 354 -24.36 -23.22 -7.53
C GLY A 354 -24.02 -22.25 -6.40
N ASN A 355 -23.33 -22.71 -5.36
CA ASN A 355 -22.96 -21.87 -4.21
C ASN A 355 -21.49 -21.47 -4.23
N THR A 356 -21.11 -20.55 -3.36
CA THR A 356 -19.76 -19.94 -3.38
C THR A 356 -18.95 -20.25 -2.13
N LEU A 357 -17.76 -20.82 -2.31
CA LEU A 357 -16.76 -20.94 -1.24
C LEU A 357 -15.83 -19.72 -1.28
N ILE A 358 -15.64 -19.03 -0.15
CA ILE A 358 -14.76 -17.85 -0.05
C ILE A 358 -13.67 -18.15 0.99
N VAL A 359 -12.42 -18.27 0.57
CA VAL A 359 -11.29 -18.56 1.45
C VAL A 359 -10.45 -17.31 1.69
N LEU A 360 -10.38 -16.87 2.95
CA LEU A 360 -9.76 -15.61 3.35
C LEU A 360 -8.56 -15.79 4.30
N SER A 361 -8.39 -16.99 4.84
CA SER A 361 -7.25 -17.37 5.68
C SER A 361 -6.94 -18.85 5.50
N ASN A 362 -5.75 -19.29 5.93
CA ASN A 362 -5.19 -20.61 5.62
C ASN A 362 -5.26 -20.95 4.12
N THR A 363 -5.15 -19.93 3.27
CA THR A 363 -5.46 -20.04 1.83
C THR A 363 -4.56 -21.05 1.13
N GLU A 364 -3.29 -21.15 1.51
CA GLU A 364 -2.36 -22.15 0.96
C GLU A 364 -2.78 -23.58 1.34
N THR A 365 -3.20 -23.82 2.58
CA THR A 365 -3.67 -25.13 3.03
C THR A 365 -4.95 -25.54 2.31
N TRP A 366 -5.88 -24.60 2.14
CA TRP A 366 -7.08 -24.81 1.35
C TRP A 366 -6.77 -25.03 -0.13
N ALA A 367 -5.85 -24.27 -0.72
CA ALA A 367 -5.43 -24.44 -2.10
C ALA A 367 -4.83 -25.85 -2.31
N THR A 368 -3.93 -26.30 -1.43
CA THR A 368 -3.40 -27.67 -1.47
C THR A 368 -4.50 -28.72 -1.32
N HIS A 369 -5.47 -28.51 -0.44
CA HIS A 369 -6.59 -29.43 -0.28
C HIS A 369 -7.45 -29.51 -1.54
N LEU A 370 -7.85 -28.37 -2.10
CA LEU A 370 -8.68 -28.28 -3.29
C LEU A 370 -7.96 -28.86 -4.53
N ALA A 371 -6.64 -28.70 -4.63
CA ALA A 371 -5.84 -29.29 -5.70
C ALA A 371 -5.79 -30.82 -5.63
N LYS A 372 -5.71 -31.40 -4.41
CA LYS A 372 -5.84 -32.85 -4.21
C LYS A 372 -7.22 -33.40 -4.59
N LYS A 373 -8.23 -32.52 -4.72
CA LYS A 373 -9.58 -32.85 -5.21
C LYS A 373 -9.77 -32.47 -6.67
N GLU A 374 -8.69 -32.10 -7.37
CA GLU A 374 -8.69 -31.69 -8.78
C GLU A 374 -9.63 -30.49 -9.06
N ALA A 375 -10.01 -29.73 -8.02
CA ALA A 375 -10.88 -28.57 -8.17
C ALA A 375 -10.11 -27.32 -8.65
N ILE A 376 -8.81 -27.24 -8.35
CA ILE A 376 -7.93 -26.14 -8.75
C ILE A 376 -6.57 -26.67 -9.24
N ASP A 377 -5.95 -26.01 -10.22
CA ASP A 377 -4.56 -26.25 -10.63
C ASP A 377 -3.63 -25.33 -9.84
N TYR A 378 -3.31 -25.75 -8.61
CA TYR A 378 -2.42 -25.04 -7.70
C TYR A 378 -1.01 -25.62 -7.72
N ARG A 379 -0.02 -24.77 -8.00
CA ARG A 379 1.40 -25.15 -8.16
C ARG A 379 2.31 -24.50 -7.11
N GLY A 380 1.75 -24.17 -5.95
CA GLY A 380 2.48 -23.55 -4.84
C GLY A 380 2.30 -22.03 -4.79
N SER A 381 3.03 -21.40 -3.87
CA SER A 381 2.90 -20.00 -3.51
C SER A 381 4.25 -19.28 -3.53
N GLN A 382 4.20 -17.96 -3.50
CA GLN A 382 5.35 -17.07 -3.37
C GLN A 382 5.04 -16.02 -2.32
N THR A 383 5.74 -16.08 -1.19
CA THR A 383 5.78 -14.96 -0.25
C THR A 383 6.48 -13.79 -0.91
N MET A 384 5.84 -12.61 -0.88
CA MET A 384 6.41 -11.42 -1.50
C MET A 384 7.57 -10.87 -0.67
N GLY A 385 8.65 -10.48 -1.35
CA GLY A 385 9.77 -9.80 -0.72
C GLY A 385 9.39 -8.51 -0.01
N LYS A 386 10.28 -8.08 0.88
CA LYS A 386 10.20 -6.82 1.62
C LYS A 386 11.45 -5.99 1.31
N THR A 387 11.43 -4.73 1.75
CA THR A 387 12.58 -3.81 1.71
C THR A 387 13.15 -3.71 0.29
N TRP A 388 14.39 -4.13 0.08
CA TRP A 388 15.13 -4.04 -1.18
C TRP A 388 14.55 -4.87 -2.31
N TYR A 389 13.98 -6.04 -2.01
CA TYR A 389 13.42 -6.93 -3.04
C TYR A 389 11.99 -6.55 -3.38
N GLY A 390 11.18 -6.34 -2.33
CA GLY A 390 9.81 -5.86 -2.44
C GLY A 390 8.90 -6.73 -3.30
N GLY A 391 7.97 -6.07 -3.99
CA GLY A 391 6.88 -6.70 -4.72
C GLY A 391 5.62 -5.85 -4.64
N ASN A 392 4.66 -6.07 -5.52
CA ASN A 392 3.44 -5.26 -5.58
C ASN A 392 2.21 -6.13 -5.88
N PHE A 393 1.07 -5.74 -5.31
CA PHE A 393 -0.24 -6.20 -5.77
C PHE A 393 -0.77 -5.25 -6.84
N PHE A 394 -1.54 -5.76 -7.78
CA PHE A 394 -2.27 -4.94 -8.75
C PHE A 394 -3.56 -5.62 -9.17
N SER A 395 -4.58 -4.83 -9.48
CA SER A 395 -5.90 -5.33 -9.83
C SER A 395 -6.27 -4.92 -11.25
N LYS A 396 -7.14 -5.71 -11.87
CA LYS A 396 -7.91 -5.28 -13.03
C LYS A 396 -9.24 -4.66 -12.59
N GLN A 397 -9.98 -4.09 -13.53
CA GLN A 397 -11.38 -3.72 -13.27
C GLN A 397 -12.19 -4.99 -12.98
N HIS A 398 -12.88 -5.04 -11.85
CA HIS A 398 -13.69 -6.20 -11.46
C HIS A 398 -14.71 -5.81 -10.38
N GLU A 399 -15.90 -6.40 -10.43
CA GLU A 399 -17.00 -6.06 -9.49
C GLU A 399 -16.69 -6.33 -8.01
N LEU A 400 -15.72 -7.22 -7.73
CA LEU A 400 -15.18 -7.41 -6.38
C LEU A 400 -14.58 -6.12 -5.78
N PHE A 401 -14.24 -5.15 -6.62
CA PHE A 401 -13.70 -3.85 -6.22
C PHE A 401 -14.69 -2.69 -6.45
N ASP A 402 -15.99 -2.97 -6.57
CA ASP A 402 -17.00 -1.91 -6.62
C ASP A 402 -16.94 -1.03 -5.36
N GLY A 403 -16.94 0.29 -5.55
CA GLY A 403 -16.72 1.27 -4.47
C GLY A 403 -15.30 1.31 -3.91
N LEU A 404 -14.34 0.60 -4.51
CA LEU A 404 -12.91 0.61 -4.19
C LEU A 404 -12.07 1.07 -5.40
N PRO A 405 -10.81 1.51 -5.20
CA PRO A 405 -9.98 1.97 -6.31
C PRO A 405 -9.60 0.81 -7.24
N GLN A 406 -10.12 0.79 -8.47
CA GLN A 406 -9.93 -0.34 -9.40
C GLN A 406 -8.79 -0.11 -10.38
N ALA A 407 -8.43 -1.18 -11.11
CA ALA A 407 -7.55 -1.12 -12.28
C ALA A 407 -6.20 -0.43 -12.02
N GLN A 408 -5.59 -0.73 -10.86
CA GLN A 408 -4.37 -0.06 -10.41
C GLN A 408 -3.47 -0.97 -9.57
N VAL A 409 -2.21 -0.54 -9.46
CA VAL A 409 -1.25 -1.08 -8.50
C VAL A 409 -1.65 -0.61 -7.09
N PHE A 410 -1.61 -1.51 -6.12
CA PHE A 410 -1.97 -1.19 -4.74
C PHE A 410 -0.92 -0.22 -4.15
N SER A 411 -1.38 0.99 -3.83
CA SER A 411 -0.60 2.07 -3.23
C SER A 411 -1.21 2.48 -1.88
N TRP A 412 -1.13 3.76 -1.52
CA TRP A 412 -1.61 4.32 -0.25
C TRP A 412 -3.11 4.09 0.00
N GLU A 413 -3.91 3.95 -1.06
CA GLU A 413 -5.33 3.60 -0.95
C GLU A 413 -5.53 2.21 -0.35
N TYR A 414 -4.59 1.31 -0.65
CA TYR A 414 -4.57 -0.08 -0.21
C TYR A 414 -3.54 -0.34 0.88
N GLN A 415 -3.20 0.69 1.69
CA GLN A 415 -2.24 0.55 2.78
C GLN A 415 -2.61 -0.58 3.78
N CYS A 416 -3.88 -1.01 3.84
CA CYS A 416 -4.31 -2.15 4.64
C CYS A 416 -3.83 -3.52 4.10
N PHE A 417 -3.34 -3.59 2.86
CA PHE A 417 -2.83 -4.80 2.19
C PHE A 417 -1.40 -4.64 1.67
N ALA A 418 -1.04 -3.45 1.19
CA ALA A 418 0.20 -3.22 0.45
C ALA A 418 1.45 -3.13 1.35
N THR A 419 1.27 -2.74 2.62
CA THR A 419 2.41 -2.50 3.52
C THR A 419 3.10 -3.78 3.98
N TYR A 420 4.41 -3.70 4.21
CA TYR A 420 5.26 -4.86 4.52
C TYR A 420 4.94 -5.54 5.86
N ASN A 421 4.17 -4.89 6.75
CA ASN A 421 3.70 -5.49 8.00
C ASN A 421 2.44 -6.37 7.83
N LYS A 422 1.97 -6.54 6.59
CA LYS A 422 0.86 -7.42 6.23
C LYS A 422 1.36 -8.78 5.74
N SER A 423 0.48 -9.78 5.77
CA SER A 423 0.70 -11.02 5.01
C SER A 423 0.60 -10.71 3.52
N ARG A 424 1.64 -11.07 2.76
CA ARG A 424 1.76 -10.75 1.33
C ARG A 424 2.22 -12.00 0.58
N ILE A 425 1.27 -12.70 -0.01
CA ILE A 425 1.48 -14.00 -0.67
C ILE A 425 0.81 -13.97 -2.04
N GLY A 426 1.49 -14.45 -3.07
CA GLY A 426 0.91 -14.78 -4.37
C GLY A 426 0.79 -16.29 -4.55
N LEU A 427 -0.30 -16.76 -5.14
CA LEU A 427 -0.57 -18.16 -5.47
C LEU A 427 -0.26 -18.42 -6.95
N ARG A 428 0.31 -19.58 -7.27
CA ARG A 428 0.42 -20.12 -8.63
C ARG A 428 -0.83 -20.94 -8.92
N ILE A 429 -1.88 -20.26 -9.39
CA ILE A 429 -3.14 -20.89 -9.81
C ILE A 429 -3.23 -20.76 -11.33
N MET A 430 -3.28 -21.90 -12.03
CA MET A 430 -3.21 -21.93 -13.49
C MET A 430 -4.58 -22.02 -14.17
N ASN A 431 -5.66 -22.12 -13.40
CA ASN A 431 -7.03 -22.16 -13.89
C ASN A 431 -7.93 -21.11 -13.22
N GLY A 432 -9.04 -20.77 -13.87
CA GLY A 432 -9.95 -19.73 -13.40
C GLY A 432 -9.45 -18.33 -13.73
N GLU A 433 -9.95 -17.35 -12.99
CA GLU A 433 -9.73 -15.93 -13.22
C GLU A 433 -8.87 -15.32 -12.12
N THR A 434 -7.77 -14.66 -12.50
CA THR A 434 -7.03 -13.78 -11.59
C THR A 434 -7.65 -12.38 -11.57
N VAL A 435 -8.05 -11.90 -10.40
CA VAL A 435 -8.62 -10.56 -10.17
C VAL A 435 -7.58 -9.60 -9.61
N VAL A 436 -6.81 -10.07 -8.63
CA VAL A 436 -5.67 -9.35 -8.08
C VAL A 436 -4.45 -10.19 -8.33
N ALA A 437 -3.49 -9.62 -9.04
CA ALA A 437 -2.20 -10.22 -9.31
C ALA A 437 -1.15 -9.72 -8.31
N ALA A 438 -0.08 -10.48 -8.17
CA ALA A 438 1.07 -10.16 -7.33
C ALA A 438 2.38 -10.42 -8.06
N VAL A 439 3.37 -9.58 -7.82
CA VAL A 439 4.76 -9.80 -8.25
C VAL A 439 5.69 -9.75 -7.05
N SER A 440 6.77 -10.49 -7.10
CA SER A 440 7.75 -10.57 -6.01
C SER A 440 9.16 -10.48 -6.55
N ASP A 441 10.00 -9.69 -5.88
CA ASP A 441 11.44 -9.66 -6.11
C ASP A 441 11.80 -9.41 -7.60
N HIS A 442 12.72 -10.22 -8.13
CA HIS A 442 13.12 -10.30 -9.53
C HIS A 442 12.54 -11.53 -10.26
N LYS A 443 11.40 -12.05 -9.81
CA LYS A 443 10.83 -13.27 -10.42
C LYS A 443 10.26 -12.95 -11.80
N PRO A 444 10.65 -13.69 -12.85
CA PRO A 444 10.03 -13.60 -14.17
C PRO A 444 8.68 -14.36 -14.16
N GLU A 445 7.79 -13.99 -13.24
CA GLU A 445 6.54 -14.68 -12.97
C GLU A 445 5.55 -13.70 -12.33
N VAL A 446 4.27 -13.85 -12.67
CA VAL A 446 3.16 -13.12 -12.03
C VAL A 446 2.25 -14.12 -11.33
N PHE A 447 1.94 -13.85 -10.06
CA PHE A 447 1.11 -14.68 -9.18
C PHE A 447 -0.30 -14.10 -9.04
N SER A 448 -1.20 -14.86 -8.43
CA SER A 448 -2.54 -14.40 -8.05
C SER A 448 -2.68 -14.21 -6.54
N ALA A 449 -3.15 -13.05 -6.10
CA ALA A 449 -3.57 -12.81 -4.72
C ALA A 449 -5.09 -12.96 -4.51
N VAL A 450 -5.88 -12.85 -5.58
CA VAL A 450 -7.31 -13.14 -5.59
C VAL A 450 -7.66 -13.88 -6.87
N SER A 451 -8.04 -15.14 -6.73
CA SER A 451 -8.51 -15.99 -7.84
C SER A 451 -9.97 -16.38 -7.66
N ILE A 452 -10.70 -16.44 -8.76
CA ILE A 452 -12.05 -17.00 -8.86
C ILE A 452 -11.98 -18.25 -9.73
N ILE A 453 -12.27 -19.41 -9.17
CA ILE A 453 -12.25 -20.69 -9.86
C ILE A 453 -13.67 -21.20 -10.04
N PRO A 454 -14.18 -21.34 -11.28
CA PRO A 454 -15.46 -22.00 -11.54
C PRO A 454 -15.42 -23.46 -11.08
N HIS A 455 -16.48 -23.93 -10.43
CA HIS A 455 -16.60 -25.35 -10.04
C HIS A 455 -18.08 -25.77 -10.08
N GLY A 456 -18.43 -26.60 -11.06
CA GLY A 456 -19.82 -26.95 -11.32
C GLY A 456 -20.65 -25.73 -11.74
N ARG A 457 -21.81 -25.54 -11.10
CA ARG A 457 -22.63 -24.33 -11.25
C ARG A 457 -22.18 -23.17 -10.34
N GLY A 458 -21.29 -23.43 -9.39
CA GLY A 458 -20.82 -22.44 -8.42
C GLY A 458 -19.39 -21.99 -8.68
N LYS A 459 -18.77 -21.41 -7.65
CA LYS A 459 -17.43 -20.83 -7.74
C LYS A 459 -16.68 -20.87 -6.41
N ILE A 460 -15.36 -20.84 -6.49
CA ILE A 460 -14.43 -20.77 -5.35
C ILE A 460 -13.63 -19.47 -5.46
N ILE A 461 -13.66 -18.64 -4.44
CA ILE A 461 -12.84 -17.43 -4.34
C ILE A 461 -11.71 -17.71 -3.35
N LEU A 462 -10.47 -17.64 -3.82
CA LEU A 462 -9.27 -17.75 -2.97
C LEU A 462 -8.64 -16.37 -2.85
N SER A 463 -8.49 -15.87 -1.62
CA SER A 463 -7.81 -14.61 -1.35
C SER A 463 -6.65 -14.80 -0.38
N THR A 464 -5.49 -14.25 -0.72
CA THR A 464 -4.33 -14.10 0.16
C THR A 464 -4.15 -12.66 0.67
N LEU A 465 -5.02 -11.74 0.26
CA LEU A 465 -5.04 -10.40 0.83
C LEU A 465 -5.37 -10.52 2.32
N ASP A 466 -4.64 -9.78 3.16
CA ASP A 466 -4.75 -9.84 4.62
C ASP A 466 -6.03 -9.15 5.15
N ILE A 467 -7.20 -9.58 4.64
CA ILE A 467 -8.54 -9.12 5.03
C ILE A 467 -8.74 -9.35 6.51
N PHE A 468 -8.25 -10.48 7.05
CA PHE A 468 -8.30 -10.79 8.47
C PHE A 468 -7.69 -9.70 9.35
N SER A 469 -6.58 -9.08 8.91
CA SER A 469 -6.01 -7.93 9.64
C SER A 469 -6.90 -6.70 9.71
N CYS A 470 -7.87 -6.58 8.80
CA CYS A 470 -8.82 -5.46 8.75
C CYS A 470 -10.06 -5.69 9.64
N LEU A 471 -10.28 -6.93 10.12
CA LEU A 471 -11.44 -7.31 10.93
C LEU A 471 -11.11 -7.44 12.43
N LYS A 472 -9.84 -7.58 12.79
CA LYS A 472 -9.37 -7.94 14.13
C LYS A 472 -8.84 -6.76 14.95
N ASP A 473 -9.14 -6.75 16.26
CA ASP A 473 -8.40 -5.98 17.27
C ASP A 473 -7.20 -6.83 17.67
N VAL A 474 -5.98 -6.37 17.40
CA VAL A 474 -4.77 -7.11 17.80
C VAL A 474 -3.85 -6.26 18.64
N LYS A 475 -3.53 -6.81 19.83
CA LYS A 475 -2.35 -6.41 20.60
C LYS A 475 -1.10 -6.96 19.92
N VAL A 476 -0.12 -6.08 19.74
CA VAL A 476 1.11 -6.30 18.98
C VAL A 476 2.04 -7.28 19.69
N ASN A 477 2.51 -8.31 18.98
CA ASN A 477 3.76 -8.99 19.35
C ASN A 477 4.92 -8.13 18.85
N ARG A 478 5.73 -7.59 19.77
CA ARG A 478 6.97 -6.88 19.41
C ARG A 478 7.91 -7.86 18.73
N LEU A 479 8.23 -7.62 17.46
CA LEU A 479 9.36 -8.31 16.82
C LEU A 479 10.64 -7.63 17.32
N PRO A 480 11.71 -8.40 17.65
CA PRO A 480 13.00 -7.82 18.01
C PRO A 480 13.50 -6.90 16.89
N GLU A 481 14.01 -5.72 17.26
CA GLU A 481 14.76 -4.88 16.32
C GLU A 481 16.01 -5.65 15.88
N GLY A 482 15.98 -6.18 14.66
CA GLY A 482 17.20 -6.45 13.90
C GLY A 482 17.72 -5.14 13.33
N ASP A 483 19.05 -4.99 13.29
CA ASP A 483 19.75 -3.79 12.82
C ASP A 483 19.12 -3.21 11.53
N GLY A 484 18.56 -2.00 11.62
CA GLY A 484 18.11 -1.16 10.49
C GLY A 484 16.88 -1.63 9.66
N GLU A 485 16.62 -2.93 9.53
CA GLU A 485 15.58 -3.46 8.63
C GLU A 485 14.16 -3.38 9.20
N ASN A 486 14.00 -3.56 10.50
CA ASN A 486 12.68 -3.73 11.14
C ASN A 486 12.24 -2.51 11.98
N ALA A 487 13.11 -1.51 12.17
CA ALA A 487 12.80 -0.34 12.99
C ALA A 487 11.60 0.47 12.46
N SER A 488 11.47 0.60 11.14
CA SER A 488 10.30 1.25 10.52
C SER A 488 9.03 0.42 10.63
N MET A 489 9.13 -0.90 10.76
CA MET A 489 7.97 -1.79 10.76
C MET A 489 7.18 -1.73 12.08
N ASN A 490 7.87 -1.40 13.18
CA ASN A 490 7.26 -1.24 14.50
C ASN A 490 6.32 -0.01 14.60
N THR A 491 6.49 0.99 13.74
CA THR A 491 5.66 2.22 13.69
C THR A 491 4.37 2.08 12.88
N PHE A 492 4.18 0.99 12.11
CA PHE A 492 3.00 0.78 11.25
C PHE A 492 1.99 -0.23 11.80
N ASN A 493 2.05 -0.55 13.09
CA ASN A 493 1.30 -1.66 13.68
C ASN A 493 -0.23 -1.51 13.66
N ASN A 494 -0.88 -2.61 13.29
CA ASN A 494 -2.31 -2.76 13.00
C ASN A 494 -3.17 -2.79 14.27
N SER A 495 -4.03 -1.79 14.42
CA SER A 495 -5.20 -1.80 15.31
C SER A 495 -6.48 -1.60 14.48
N GLN A 496 -7.66 -2.01 14.97
CA GLN A 496 -8.94 -1.64 14.34
C GLN A 496 -9.15 -0.13 14.25
N THR A 497 -8.30 0.67 14.91
CA THR A 497 -8.32 2.13 14.79
C THR A 497 -7.77 2.64 13.47
N ASN A 498 -7.11 1.81 12.64
CA ASN A 498 -6.75 2.24 11.30
C ASN A 498 -8.01 2.33 10.43
N LYS A 499 -8.43 3.56 10.13
CA LYS A 499 -9.59 3.85 9.30
C LYS A 499 -9.48 3.28 7.88
N ALA A 500 -8.26 3.03 7.39
CA ALA A 500 -8.04 2.37 6.10
C ALA A 500 -8.54 0.92 6.05
N ASN A 501 -8.77 0.27 7.21
CA ASN A 501 -9.30 -1.10 7.27
C ASN A 501 -10.68 -1.24 6.61
N VAL A 502 -11.42 -0.12 6.44
CA VAL A 502 -12.69 -0.10 5.70
C VAL A 502 -12.55 -0.65 4.28
N VAL A 503 -11.38 -0.53 3.65
CA VAL A 503 -11.10 -1.08 2.31
C VAL A 503 -11.21 -2.60 2.32
N GLY A 504 -10.58 -3.27 3.29
CA GLY A 504 -10.66 -4.73 3.40
C GLY A 504 -12.02 -5.22 3.88
N GLN A 505 -12.70 -4.43 4.71
CA GLN A 505 -14.07 -4.70 5.15
C GLN A 505 -15.05 -4.62 3.98
N GLN A 506 -14.94 -3.60 3.13
CA GLN A 506 -15.78 -3.46 1.94
C GLN A 506 -15.48 -4.55 0.91
N LEU A 507 -14.21 -4.90 0.70
CA LEU A 507 -13.83 -6.02 -0.19
C LEU A 507 -14.49 -7.34 0.26
N LEU A 508 -14.54 -7.60 1.57
CA LEU A 508 -15.27 -8.75 2.11
C LEU A 508 -16.77 -8.68 1.77
N MET A 509 -17.41 -7.52 1.92
CA MET A 509 -18.82 -7.36 1.54
C MET A 509 -19.03 -7.56 0.04
N ASN A 510 -18.13 -7.07 -0.81
CA ASN A 510 -18.19 -7.27 -2.25
C ASN A 510 -18.06 -8.76 -2.63
N MET A 511 -17.19 -9.52 -1.95
CA MET A 511 -17.10 -10.98 -2.15
C MET A 511 -18.39 -11.70 -1.78
N ILE A 512 -19.06 -11.28 -0.69
CA ILE A 512 -20.35 -11.83 -0.28
C ILE A 512 -21.47 -11.46 -1.28
N HIS A 513 -21.50 -10.22 -1.76
CA HIS A 513 -22.45 -9.77 -2.76
C HIS A 513 -22.27 -10.53 -4.08
N PHE A 514 -21.02 -10.69 -4.52
CA PHE A 514 -20.67 -11.47 -5.71
C PHE A 514 -21.02 -12.96 -5.60
N ALA A 515 -21.01 -13.52 -4.39
CA ALA A 515 -21.48 -14.88 -4.15
C ALA A 515 -23.00 -15.06 -4.32
N GLY A 516 -23.77 -13.98 -4.23
CA GLY A 516 -25.21 -13.97 -4.45
C GLY A 516 -25.64 -13.93 -5.92
N LYS A 517 -24.71 -13.63 -6.82
CA LYS A 517 -24.88 -13.59 -8.27
C LYS A 517 -24.47 -14.92 -8.89
#